data_AF-A0A1D2QAP8-F1
#
_entry.id   AF-A0A1D2QAP8-F1
#
_cell.length_a   1.000
_cell.length_b   1.000
_cell.length_c   1.000
_cell.angle_alpha   90.00
_cell.angle_beta   90.00
_cell.angle_gamma   90.00
#
_symmetry.space_group_name_H-M   'P 1'
#
loop_
_entity.id
_entity.type
_entity.pdbx_description
1 polymer ?
#
loop_
_entity_poly.entity_id
_entity_poly.type
_entity_poly.pdbx_seq_one_letter_code
_entity_poly.pdbx_strand_id
1 'polypeptide(L)'
;MTTNESESTTESSPHEAVPRSEVEALREELEATKERLRIAEKNLKWMAQHQAIETGKSVCPTCNTNGSLGVERTATGKKKVECTNCGERLI
;
A
#
# COMPACT_ATOMS: atom_id res chain seq x y z
N MET A 1 -50.71 -49.68 -0.78
CA MET A 1 -50.61 -48.67 -1.86
C MET A 1 -50.34 -47.34 -1.16
N THR A 2 -49.06 -46.96 -1.04
CA THR A 2 -48.40 -45.81 -1.73
C THR A 2 -48.72 -44.46 -1.06
N THR A 3 -47.83 -43.55 -0.65
CA THR A 3 -46.36 -43.43 -0.48
C THR A 3 -46.14 -42.11 0.28
N ASN A 4 -45.05 -41.99 1.04
CA ASN A 4 -44.50 -40.74 1.58
C ASN A 4 -44.18 -39.71 0.49
N GLU A 5 -44.40 -38.41 0.75
CA GLU A 5 -43.58 -37.25 0.31
C GLU A 5 -43.86 -36.12 1.34
N SER A 6 -43.02 -35.76 2.33
CA SER A 6 -41.69 -35.13 2.27
C SER A 6 -41.65 -33.79 1.53
N GLU A 7 -42.26 -32.74 2.09
CA GLU A 7 -41.86 -31.35 1.77
C GLU A 7 -40.68 -30.95 2.67
N SER A 8 -39.51 -31.42 2.25
CA SER A 8 -38.23 -30.75 2.44
C SER A 8 -38.13 -29.66 1.37
N THR A 9 -37.69 -28.45 1.74
CA THR A 9 -37.13 -27.33 0.92
C THR A 9 -37.59 -26.00 1.54
N THR A 10 -36.78 -25.01 1.88
CA THR A 10 -35.36 -24.74 1.68
C THR A 10 -34.94 -23.72 2.74
N GLU A 11 -33.85 -23.96 3.48
CA GLU A 11 -33.11 -22.88 4.13
C GLU A 11 -32.46 -22.03 3.03
N SER A 12 -33.16 -21.00 2.55
CA SER A 12 -32.57 -20.00 1.66
C SER A 12 -31.86 -18.96 2.49
N SER A 13 -30.57 -19.20 2.73
CA SER A 13 -29.58 -18.22 3.19
C SER A 13 -29.69 -16.92 2.37
N PRO A 14 -29.75 -15.73 3.00
CA PRO A 14 -29.73 -14.47 2.29
C PRO A 14 -28.30 -14.15 1.86
N HIS A 15 -27.83 -14.78 0.78
CA HIS A 15 -26.80 -14.16 -0.03
C HIS A 15 -27.49 -13.05 -0.85
N GLU A 16 -27.66 -11.89 -0.22
CA GLU A 16 -28.05 -10.66 -0.93
C GLU A 16 -27.06 -10.44 -2.08
N ALA A 17 -27.56 -10.51 -3.31
CA ALA A 17 -26.79 -10.23 -4.49
C ALA A 17 -26.41 -8.74 -4.49
N VAL A 18 -25.16 -8.43 -4.16
CA VAL A 18 -24.62 -7.06 -4.21
C VAL A 18 -24.92 -6.47 -5.60
N PRO A 19 -25.64 -5.33 -5.69
CA PRO A 19 -25.98 -4.72 -6.96
C PRO A 19 -24.71 -4.37 -7.75
N ARG A 20 -24.71 -4.62 -9.06
CA ARG A 20 -23.59 -4.31 -9.97
C ARG A 20 -23.10 -2.85 -9.83
N SER A 21 -24.02 -1.93 -9.56
CA SER A 21 -23.71 -0.50 -9.34
C SER A 21 -22.89 -0.24 -8.08
N GLU A 22 -23.08 -1.02 -7.01
CA GLU A 22 -22.31 -0.91 -5.77
C GLU A 22 -20.87 -1.43 -5.99
N VAL A 23 -20.73 -2.53 -6.75
CA VAL A 23 -19.41 -3.04 -7.14
C VAL A 23 -18.64 -2.03 -7.99
N GLU A 24 -19.32 -1.32 -8.89
CA GLU A 24 -18.71 -0.28 -9.72
C GLU A 24 -18.25 0.92 -8.87
N ALA A 25 -19.09 1.39 -7.94
CA ALA A 25 -18.72 2.46 -7.01
C ALA A 25 -17.51 2.10 -6.13
N LEU A 26 -17.49 0.87 -5.57
CA LEU A 26 -16.37 0.39 -4.76
C LEU A 26 -15.07 0.30 -5.56
N ARG A 27 -15.13 -0.02 -6.85
CA ARG A 27 -13.95 -0.03 -7.73
C ARG A 27 -13.40 1.37 -7.94
N GLU A 28 -14.27 2.35 -8.18
CA GLU A 28 -13.86 3.75 -8.32
C GLU A 28 -13.20 4.29 -7.04
N GLU A 29 -13.78 4.01 -5.88
CA GLU A 29 -13.20 4.39 -4.60
C GLU A 29 -11.85 3.71 -4.34
N LEU A 30 -11.72 2.44 -4.72
CA LEU A 30 -10.47 1.70 -4.63
C LEU A 30 -9.37 2.35 -5.48
N GLU A 31 -9.66 2.70 -6.73
CA GLU A 31 -8.70 3.37 -7.61
C GLU A 31 -8.33 4.76 -7.09
N ALA A 32 -9.31 5.54 -6.60
CA ALA A 32 -9.04 6.82 -5.96
C ALA A 32 -8.18 6.69 -4.69
N THR A 33 -8.36 5.61 -3.94
CA THR A 33 -7.55 5.32 -2.74
C THR A 33 -6.13 4.90 -3.11
N LYS A 34 -5.96 4.08 -4.15
CA LYS A 34 -4.64 3.70 -4.68
C LYS A 34 -3.84 4.92 -5.13
N GLU A 35 -4.47 5.87 -5.84
CA GLU A 35 -3.75 7.07 -6.26
C GLU A 35 -3.36 7.95 -5.07
N ARG A 36 -4.24 8.12 -4.09
CA ARG A 36 -3.90 8.83 -2.84
C ARG A 36 -2.74 8.17 -2.10
N LEU A 37 -2.73 6.84 -2.02
CA LEU A 37 -1.64 6.09 -1.41
C LEU A 37 -0.32 6.30 -2.17
N ARG A 38 -0.34 6.21 -3.50
CA ARG A 38 0.83 6.45 -4.35
C ARG A 38 1.44 7.83 -4.13
N ILE A 39 0.60 8.85 -4.01
CA ILE A 39 1.04 10.23 -3.71
C ILE A 39 1.65 10.30 -2.30
N ALA A 40 1.01 9.70 -1.30
CA ALA A 40 1.50 9.68 0.07
C ALA A 40 2.87 8.98 0.18
N GLU A 41 3.06 7.83 -0.48
CA GLU A 41 4.33 7.11 -0.53
C GLU A 41 5.44 7.94 -1.18
N LYS A 42 5.12 8.64 -2.28
CA LYS A 42 6.08 9.55 -2.94
C LYS A 42 6.50 10.68 -2.02
N ASN A 43 5.54 11.30 -1.32
CA ASN A 43 5.82 12.39 -0.38
C ASN A 43 6.65 11.90 0.81
N LEU A 44 6.36 10.69 1.31
CA LEU A 44 7.14 10.08 2.39
C LEU A 44 8.60 9.84 1.98
N LYS A 45 8.84 9.27 0.79
CA LYS A 45 10.21 9.10 0.25
C LYS A 45 10.93 10.44 0.13
N TRP A 46 10.25 11.46 -0.40
CA TRP A 46 10.80 12.80 -0.55
C TRP A 46 11.19 13.42 0.81
N MET A 47 10.29 13.38 1.80
CA MET A 47 10.57 13.90 3.15
C MET A 47 11.75 13.18 3.81
N ALA A 48 11.79 11.85 3.73
CA ALA A 48 12.88 11.06 4.31
C ALA A 48 14.24 11.38 3.66
N GLN A 49 14.26 11.52 2.33
CA GLN A 49 15.44 11.92 1.58
C GLN A 49 15.93 13.33 1.99
N HIS A 50 15.01 14.29 2.04
CA HIS A 50 15.32 15.67 2.43
C HIS A 50 15.87 15.75 3.85
N GLN A 51 15.23 15.08 4.81
CA GLN A 51 15.69 15.01 6.19
C GLN A 51 17.08 14.38 6.30
N ALA A 52 17.35 13.29 5.56
CA ALA A 52 18.66 12.66 5.54
C ALA A 52 19.74 13.62 5.02
N ILE A 53 19.44 14.33 3.92
CA ILE A 53 20.35 15.28 3.26
C ILE A 53 20.74 16.47 4.16
N GLU A 54 19.81 16.92 5.00
CA GLU A 54 19.96 18.08 5.88
C GLU A 54 20.59 17.70 7.23
N THR A 55 20.10 16.66 7.87
CA THR A 55 20.47 16.30 9.25
C THR A 55 21.47 15.14 9.33
N GLY A 56 21.69 14.43 8.23
CA GLY A 56 22.49 13.20 8.20
C GLY A 56 21.80 11.96 8.78
N LYS A 57 20.52 12.07 9.21
CA LYS A 57 19.75 10.97 9.78
C LYS A 57 18.31 10.99 9.27
N SER A 58 17.82 9.86 8.78
CA SER A 58 16.39 9.63 8.55
C SER A 58 16.09 8.13 8.49
N VAL A 59 14.81 7.77 8.52
CA VAL A 59 14.30 6.40 8.51
C VAL A 59 13.96 5.99 7.08
N CYS A 60 14.31 4.77 6.71
CA CYS A 60 13.92 4.21 5.42
C CYS A 60 12.40 3.96 5.37
N PRO A 61 11.65 4.58 4.43
CA PRO A 61 10.21 4.40 4.34
C PRO A 61 9.79 3.00 3.84
N THR A 62 10.73 2.23 3.28
CA THR A 62 10.46 0.89 2.74
C THR A 62 10.62 -0.21 3.80
N CYS A 63 11.65 -0.13 4.65
CA CYS A 63 11.93 -1.18 5.65
C CYS A 63 11.74 -0.74 7.12
N ASN A 64 11.36 0.53 7.34
CA ASN A 64 10.80 1.21 8.53
C ASN A 64 11.50 1.03 9.91
N THR A 65 11.95 -0.16 10.28
CA THR A 65 12.29 -0.49 11.69
C THR A 65 13.78 -0.51 11.99
N ASN A 66 14.64 -0.80 11.01
CA ASN A 66 16.10 -0.84 11.20
C ASN A 66 16.90 -0.16 10.07
N GLY A 67 16.22 0.37 9.06
CA GLY A 67 16.88 1.05 7.96
C GLY A 67 17.15 2.51 8.29
N SER A 68 18.42 2.85 8.52
CA SER A 68 18.86 4.25 8.49
C SER A 68 19.20 4.65 7.06
N LEU A 69 18.87 5.88 6.70
CA LEU A 69 19.31 6.49 5.44
C LEU A 69 20.70 7.09 5.62
N GLY A 70 21.66 6.54 4.89
CA GLY A 70 22.99 7.10 4.72
C GLY A 70 23.02 8.11 3.60
N VAL A 71 23.85 9.15 3.75
CA VAL A 71 24.09 10.15 2.70
C VAL A 71 25.54 10.08 2.28
N GLU A 72 25.77 9.78 1.01
CA GLU A 72 27.09 9.75 0.40
C GLU A 72 27.21 10.85 -0.66
N ARG A 73 28.44 11.31 -0.92
CA ARG A 73 28.74 12.21 -2.03
C ARG A 73 29.51 11.46 -3.09
N THR A 74 29.06 11.55 -4.34
CA THR A 74 29.82 11.05 -5.47
C THR A 74 31.09 11.89 -5.70
N ALA A 75 32.01 11.38 -6.51
CA ALA A 75 33.15 12.15 -7.00
C ALA A 75 32.74 13.47 -7.70
N THR A 76 31.53 13.53 -8.26
CA THR A 76 30.93 14.73 -8.87
C THR A 76 30.24 15.66 -7.88
N GLY A 77 30.27 15.36 -6.57
CA GLY A 77 29.65 16.15 -5.52
C GLY A 77 28.13 15.96 -5.37
N LYS A 78 27.49 15.08 -6.16
CA LYS A 78 26.05 14.78 -6.03
C LYS A 78 25.80 13.98 -4.75
N LYS A 79 24.78 14.39 -3.99
CA LYS A 79 24.33 13.65 -2.80
C LYS A 79 23.51 12.43 -3.25
N LYS A 80 23.80 11.29 -2.65
CA LYS A 80 23.10 10.01 -2.83
C LYS A 80 22.55 9.60 -1.48
N VAL A 81 21.26 9.29 -1.41
CA VAL A 81 20.61 8.78 -0.19
C VAL A 81 20.28 7.31 -0.40
N GLU A 82 20.76 6.46 0.50
CA GLU A 82 20.63 5.01 0.39
C GLU A 82 20.38 4.38 1.75
N CYS A 83 19.50 3.39 1.80
CA CYS A 83 19.25 2.66 3.03
C CYS A 83 20.36 1.64 3.30
N THR A 84 20.94 1.71 4.50
CA THR A 84 22.00 0.78 4.94
C THR A 84 21.52 -0.65 5.19
N ASN A 85 20.21 -0.86 5.33
CA ASN A 85 19.62 -2.16 5.63
C ASN A 85 19.10 -2.85 4.35
N CYS A 86 18.22 -2.19 3.59
CA CYS A 86 17.61 -2.79 2.39
C CYS A 86 18.25 -2.38 1.06
N GLY A 87 19.22 -1.46 1.05
CA GLY A 87 19.87 -0.97 -0.18
C GLY A 87 18.98 -0.08 -1.07
N GLU A 88 17.75 0.23 -0.63
CA GLU A 88 16.86 1.10 -1.38
C GLU A 88 17.49 2.49 -1.53
N ARG A 89 17.56 2.96 -2.78
CA ARG A 89 18.08 4.28 -3.12
C ARG A 89 16.93 5.28 -3.23
N LEU A 90 16.99 6.34 -2.42
CA LEU A 90 16.08 7.47 -2.51
C LEU A 90 16.78 8.55 -3.34
N ILE A 91 16.55 8.50 -4.66
CA ILE A 91 17.14 9.42 -5.65
C ILE A 91 16.33 10.72 -5.70
#